data_AF-A0AA34RVA3-F1
#
_entry.id   AF-A0AA34RVA3-F1
#
_cell.length_a   1.000
_cell.length_b   1.000
_cell.length_c   1.000
_cell.angle_alpha   90.00
_cell.angle_beta   90.00
_cell.angle_gamma   90.00
#
_symmetry.space_group_name_H-M   'P 1'
#
loop_
_entity.id
_entity.type
_entity.pdbx_description
1 polymer ?
#
loop_
_entity_poly.entity_id
_entity_poly.type
_entity_poly.pdbx_seq_one_letter_code
_entity_poly.pdbx_strand_id
1 'polypeptide(L)'
;MLLRGLTWLVLFQLLGTAINHLFVPFLPGPIIGLLLLLLFLMARGEVGKPLNEAASSLLRYLPLLLVPPAVGVMVYAKDIAADFWAISGALLISCLVTLVFVGVLMQKLIQRQGKREEQP
;
A
#
# COMPACT_ATOMS: atom_id res chain seq x y z
N MET A 1 -19.90 5.17 14.25
CA MET A 1 -19.69 4.38 13.03
C MET A 1 -18.28 4.61 12.46
N LEU A 2 -17.88 5.84 12.17
CA LEU A 2 -16.49 6.19 11.78
C LEU A 2 -15.41 5.94 12.84
N LEU A 3 -15.62 6.36 14.10
CA LEU A 3 -14.63 6.21 15.17
C LEU A 3 -14.18 4.75 15.34
N ARG A 4 -15.11 3.80 15.25
CA ARG A 4 -14.81 2.37 15.38
C ARG A 4 -13.92 1.88 14.24
N GLY A 5 -14.13 2.38 13.01
CA GLY A 5 -13.26 2.08 11.87
C GLY A 5 -11.88 2.71 12.02
N LEU A 6 -11.81 3.96 12.46
CA LEU A 6 -10.55 4.65 12.71
C LEU A 6 -9.75 3.96 13.82
N THR A 7 -10.41 3.50 14.89
CA THR A 7 -9.77 2.71 15.95
C THR A 7 -9.15 1.43 15.41
N TRP A 8 -9.83 0.72 14.50
CA TRP A 8 -9.25 -0.45 13.84
C TRP A 8 -8.03 -0.08 12.99
N LEU A 9 -8.12 0.96 12.15
CA LEU A 9 -6.99 1.44 11.35
C LEU A 9 -5.79 1.81 12.22
N VAL A 10 -6.01 2.59 13.28
CA VAL A 10 -4.96 3.02 14.22
C VAL A 10 -4.42 1.84 15.02
N LEU A 11 -5.25 0.89 15.43
CA LEU A 11 -4.80 -0.31 16.16
C LEU A 11 -3.82 -1.13 15.30
N PHE A 12 -4.18 -1.44 14.06
CA PHE A 12 -3.29 -2.16 13.15
C PHE A 12 -2.05 -1.34 12.78
N GLN A 13 -2.19 -0.02 12.64
CA GLN A 13 -1.05 0.89 12.46
C GLN A 13 -0.07 0.81 13.63
N LEU A 14 -0.55 0.83 14.88
CA LEU A 14 0.28 0.74 16.08
C LEU A 14 0.95 -0.64 16.19
N LEU A 15 0.23 -1.71 15.88
CA LEU A 15 0.81 -3.06 15.81
C LEU A 15 1.93 -3.14 14.76
N GLY A 16 1.70 -2.56 13.58
CA GLY A 16 2.70 -2.47 12.52
C GLY A 16 3.93 -1.66 12.94
N THR A 17 3.74 -0.54 13.64
CA THR A 17 4.84 0.25 14.21
C THR A 17 5.61 -0.52 15.28
N ALA A 18 4.94 -1.26 16.16
CA ALA A 18 5.58 -2.09 17.17
C ALA A 18 6.45 -3.19 16.52
N ILE A 19 5.95 -3.83 15.46
CA ILE A 19 6.68 -4.85 14.70
C ILE A 19 7.84 -4.23 13.90
N ASN A 20 7.65 -3.06 13.30
CA ASN A 20 8.73 -2.33 12.63
C ASN A 20 9.90 -2.09 13.59
N HIS A 21 9.63 -1.65 14.82
CA HIS A 21 10.67 -1.35 15.78
C HIS A 21 11.42 -2.59 16.28
N LEU A 22 10.74 -3.74 16.37
CA LEU A 22 11.31 -4.95 16.95
C LEU A 22 11.95 -5.91 15.92
N PHE A 23 11.39 -6.01 14.72
CA PHE A 23 11.76 -7.04 13.73
C PHE A 23 12.22 -6.49 12.38
N VAL A 24 11.59 -5.42 11.87
CA VAL A 24 11.82 -4.97 10.48
C VAL A 24 11.92 -3.45 10.37
N PRO A 25 13.03 -2.83 10.82
CA PRO A 25 13.19 -1.38 10.85
C PRO A 25 13.19 -0.73 9.47
N PHE A 26 13.54 -1.49 8.42
CA PHE A 26 13.57 -1.02 7.03
C PHE A 26 12.18 -0.72 6.45
N LEU A 27 11.13 -1.39 6.93
CA LEU A 27 9.77 -1.25 6.42
C LEU A 27 8.96 -0.28 7.29
N PRO A 28 8.42 0.83 6.75
CA PRO A 28 7.56 1.74 7.50
C PRO A 28 6.43 1.02 8.23
N GLY A 29 6.24 1.33 9.52
CA GLY A 29 5.15 0.78 10.35
C GLY A 29 3.77 0.79 9.69
N PRO A 30 3.35 1.85 8.96
CA PRO A 30 2.08 1.86 8.24
C PRO A 30 1.89 0.75 7.22
N ILE A 31 2.95 0.39 6.50
CA ILE A 31 2.90 -0.66 5.47
C ILE A 31 2.68 -2.02 6.15
N ILE A 32 3.36 -2.27 7.26
CA ILE A 32 3.19 -3.49 8.05
C ILE A 32 1.78 -3.56 8.62
N GLY A 33 1.27 -2.46 9.18
CA GLY A 33 -0.09 -2.38 9.70
C GLY A 33 -1.15 -2.68 8.65
N LEU A 34 -0.97 -2.17 7.42
CA LEU A 34 -1.84 -2.46 6.28
C LEU A 34 -1.84 -3.95 5.92
N LEU A 35 -0.67 -4.59 5.89
CA LEU A 35 -0.56 -6.03 5.61
C LEU A 35 -1.24 -6.87 6.70
N LEU A 36 -1.07 -6.52 7.97
CA LEU A 36 -1.75 -7.19 9.08
C LEU A 36 -3.27 -7.04 8.99
N LEU A 37 -3.75 -5.84 8.69
CA LEU A 37 -5.17 -5.58 8.48
C LEU A 37 -5.70 -6.40 7.29
N LEU A 38 -4.94 -6.48 6.19
CA LEU A 38 -5.32 -7.28 5.03
C LEU A 38 -5.43 -8.76 5.39
N LEU A 39 -4.45 -9.33 6.09
CA LEU A 39 -4.50 -10.73 6.55
C LEU A 39 -5.70 -10.98 7.48
N PHE A 40 -5.98 -10.05 8.38
CA PHE A 40 -7.14 -10.12 9.26
C PHE A 40 -8.46 -10.08 8.47
N LEU A 41 -8.58 -9.20 7.48
CA LEU A 41 -9.75 -9.10 6.60
C LEU A 41 -9.92 -10.33 5.72
N MET A 42 -8.82 -10.91 5.22
CA MET A 42 -8.85 -12.18 4.47
C MET A 42 -9.35 -13.33 5.34
N ALA A 43 -8.90 -13.42 6.60
CA ALA A 43 -9.37 -14.43 7.54
C ALA A 43 -10.86 -14.24 7.92
N ARG A 44 -11.31 -12.99 7.98
CA ARG A 44 -12.70 -12.65 8.29
C ARG A 44 -13.65 -12.79 7.08
N GLY A 45 -13.16 -12.62 5.86
CA GLY A 45 -13.93 -12.72 4.61
C GLY A 45 -14.85 -11.53 4.30
N GLU A 46 -14.92 -10.51 5.17
CA GLU A 46 -15.75 -9.33 4.97
C GLU A 46 -15.08 -8.05 5.47
N VAL A 47 -15.36 -6.93 4.81
CA VAL A 47 -14.97 -5.59 5.25
C VAL A 47 -16.13 -4.96 6.00
N GLY A 48 -15.94 -4.71 7.30
CA GLY A 48 -16.97 -4.07 8.10
C GLY A 48 -17.29 -2.65 7.61
N LYS A 49 -18.58 -2.30 7.47
CA LYS A 49 -19.08 -0.95 7.17
C LYS A 49 -18.33 0.20 7.86
N PRO A 50 -18.08 0.18 9.20
CA PRO A 50 -17.37 1.27 9.86
C PRO A 50 -15.93 1.46 9.39
N LEU A 51 -15.23 0.38 9.02
CA LEU A 51 -13.87 0.43 8.51
C LEU A 51 -13.83 1.06 7.11
N ASN A 52 -14.79 0.68 6.26
CA ASN A 52 -14.92 1.24 4.92
C ASN A 52 -15.23 2.75 4.93
N GLU A 53 -16.14 3.19 5.82
CA GLU A 53 -16.44 4.62 6.01
C GLU A 53 -15.20 5.40 6.47
N ALA A 54 -14.44 4.87 7.44
CA ALA A 54 -13.25 5.52 7.96
C ALA A 54 -12.15 5.63 6.90
N ALA A 55 -11.87 4.54 6.16
CA ALA A 55 -10.91 4.54 5.06
C ALA A 55 -11.31 5.51 3.95
N SER A 56 -12.58 5.51 3.54
CA SER A 56 -13.11 6.42 2.51
C SER A 56 -13.01 7.89 2.92
N SER A 57 -13.24 8.19 4.20
CA SER A 57 -13.06 9.54 4.73
C SER A 57 -11.59 9.97 4.65
N LEU A 58 -10.66 9.09 5.05
CA LEU A 58 -9.23 9.38 5.03
C LEU A 58 -8.68 9.57 3.62
N LEU A 59 -9.18 8.79 2.65
CA LEU A 59 -8.83 8.92 1.23
C LEU A 59 -9.16 10.30 0.64
N ARG A 60 -10.16 11.00 1.17
CA ARG A 60 -10.47 12.39 0.75
C ARG A 60 -9.34 13.37 1.10
N TYR A 61 -8.53 13.03 2.10
CA TYR A 61 -7.38 13.82 2.54
C TYR A 61 -6.06 13.32 1.94
N LEU A 62 -6.08 12.31 1.07
CA LEU A 62 -4.90 11.81 0.35
C LEU A 62 -4.11 12.94 -0.36
N PRO A 63 -4.74 13.96 -0.98
CA PRO A 63 -3.99 15.07 -1.56
C PRO A 63 -3.08 15.80 -0.55
N LEU A 64 -3.51 15.93 0.71
CA LEU A 64 -2.68 16.52 1.77
C LEU A 64 -1.45 15.66 2.09
N LEU A 65 -1.58 14.33 2.01
CA LEU A 65 -0.49 13.37 2.23
C LEU A 65 0.53 13.37 1.08
N LEU A 66 0.15 13.85 -0.11
CA LEU A 66 1.02 13.98 -1.27
C LEU A 66 1.82 15.30 -1.27
N VAL A 67 1.47 16.25 -0.40
CA VAL A 67 2.18 17.53 -0.30
C VAL A 67 3.66 17.34 0.10
N PRO A 68 4.02 16.57 1.15
CA PRO A 68 5.44 16.41 1.51
C PRO A 68 6.30 15.80 0.40
N PRO A 69 5.88 14.72 -0.30
CA PRO A 69 6.58 14.23 -1.49
C PRO A 69 6.71 15.29 -2.58
N ALA A 70 5.64 16.04 -2.89
CA ALA A 70 5.65 17.05 -3.93
C ALA A 70 6.61 18.21 -3.61
N VAL A 71 6.62 18.69 -2.37
CA VAL A 71 7.56 19.71 -1.90
C VAL A 71 9.01 19.18 -1.95
N GLY A 72 9.23 17.91 -1.62
CA GLY A 72 10.54 17.27 -1.77
C GLY A 72 11.08 17.38 -3.19
N VAL A 73 10.26 17.09 -4.20
CA VAL A 73 10.63 17.23 -5.62
C VAL A 73 10.99 18.68 -5.98
N MET A 74 10.25 19.66 -5.45
CA MET A 74 10.54 21.08 -5.69
C MET A 74 11.88 21.51 -5.08
N VAL A 75 12.21 21.02 -3.87
CA VAL A 75 13.47 21.36 -3.18
C VAL A 75 14.67 20.80 -3.94
N TYR A 76 14.59 19.55 -4.40
CA TYR A 76 15.68 18.87 -5.12
C TYR A 76 15.58 19.01 -6.64
N ALA A 77 14.81 19.99 -7.15
CA ALA A 77 14.54 20.11 -8.58
C ALA A 77 15.80 20.27 -9.44
N LYS A 78 16.83 20.94 -8.91
CA LYS A 78 18.12 21.13 -9.61
C LYS A 78 18.89 19.82 -9.73
N ASP A 79 18.96 19.05 -8.64
CA ASP A 79 19.64 17.76 -8.61
C ASP A 79 18.91 16.76 -9.52
N ILE A 80 17.57 16.76 -9.49
CA ILE A 80 16.74 15.94 -10.38
C ILE A 80 16.96 16.31 -11.85
N ALA A 81 17.15 17.59 -12.16
CA ALA A 81 17.43 18.03 -13.53
C ALA A 81 18.83 17.61 -14.01
N ALA A 82 19.83 17.61 -13.12
CA ALA A 82 21.17 17.16 -13.43
C ALA A 82 21.20 15.64 -13.74
N ASP A 83 20.50 14.84 -12.93
CA ASP A 83 20.43 13.38 -13.06
C ASP A 83 19.18 12.89 -13.82
N PHE A 84 18.59 13.75 -14.65
CA PHE A 84 17.29 13.53 -15.28
C PHE A 84 17.20 12.19 -16.03
N TRP A 85 18.24 11.82 -16.78
CA TRP A 85 18.27 10.59 -17.55
C TRP A 85 18.34 9.34 -16.67
N ALA A 86 19.14 9.38 -15.61
CA ALA A 86 19.26 8.28 -14.65
C ALA A 86 17.95 8.07 -13.89
N ILE A 87 17.34 9.15 -13.39
CA ILE A 87 16.07 9.10 -12.66
C ILE A 87 14.93 8.63 -13.56
N SER A 88 14.80 9.19 -14.76
CA SER A 88 13.75 8.81 -15.71
C SER A 88 13.89 7.36 -16.16
N GLY A 89 15.12 6.91 -16.43
CA GLY A 89 15.40 5.51 -16.74
C GLY A 89 15.02 4.58 -15.58
N ALA A 90 15.45 4.90 -14.36
CA ALA A 90 15.10 4.11 -13.17
C ALA A 90 13.58 4.05 -12.93
N LEU A 91 12.87 5.17 -13.08
CA LEU A 91 11.41 5.24 -12.92
C LEU A 91 10.68 4.43 -13.99
N LEU A 92 11.02 4.61 -15.27
CA LEU A 92 10.37 3.89 -16.36
C LEU A 92 10.62 2.39 -16.29
N ILE A 93 11.87 1.98 -16.06
CA ILE A 93 12.22 0.56 -15.98
C ILE A 93 11.54 -0.08 -14.75
N SER A 94 11.61 0.54 -13.57
CA SER A 94 10.97 -0.01 -12.37
C SER A 94 9.45 -0.07 -12.51
N CYS A 95 8.83 0.94 -13.14
CA CYS A 95 7.40 0.95 -13.42
C CYS A 95 7.01 -0.20 -14.37
N LEU A 96 7.71 -0.36 -15.50
CA LEU A 96 7.46 -1.44 -16.45
C LEU A 96 7.65 -2.82 -15.83
N VAL A 97 8.75 -3.02 -15.09
CA VAL A 97 9.01 -4.28 -14.37
C VAL A 97 7.90 -4.58 -13.37
N THR A 98 7.48 -3.58 -12.59
CA THR A 98 6.39 -3.73 -11.62
C THR A 98 5.07 -4.07 -12.30
N LEU A 99 4.72 -3.38 -13.39
CA LEU A 99 3.50 -3.62 -14.18
C LEU A 99 3.46 -5.05 -14.72
N VAL A 100 4.55 -5.50 -15.35
CA VAL A 100 4.67 -6.86 -15.88
C VAL A 100 4.58 -7.88 -14.75
N PHE A 101 5.31 -7.66 -13.65
CA PHE A 101 5.32 -8.58 -12.52
C PHE A 101 3.94 -8.71 -11.87
N VAL A 102 3.28 -7.60 -11.56
CA VAL A 102 1.93 -7.59 -10.97
C VAL A 102 0.92 -8.20 -11.94
N GLY A 103 1.00 -7.89 -13.24
CA GLY A 103 0.13 -8.46 -14.26
C GLY A 103 0.26 -9.99 -14.36
N VAL A 104 1.49 -10.51 -14.43
CA VAL A 104 1.76 -11.95 -14.45
C VAL A 104 1.31 -12.61 -13.15
N LEU A 105 1.55 -11.97 -12.00
CA LEU A 105 1.13 -12.48 -10.70
C LEU A 105 -0.40 -12.58 -10.62
N MET A 106 -1.12 -11.53 -11.01
CA MET A 106 -2.59 -11.54 -11.09
C MET A 106 -3.08 -12.64 -12.03
N GLN A 107 -2.52 -12.77 -13.23
CA GLN A 107 -2.92 -13.79 -14.19
C GLN A 107 -2.73 -15.21 -13.61
N LYS A 108 -1.60 -15.47 -12.95
CA LYS A 108 -1.35 -16.76 -12.28
C LYS A 108 -2.32 -17.03 -11.14
N LEU A 109 -2.66 -16.02 -10.34
CA LEU A 109 -3.61 -16.17 -9.23
C LEU A 109 -5.03 -16.46 -9.74
N ILE A 110 -5.48 -15.77 -10.79
CA ILE A 110 -6.79 -15.99 -11.42
C ILE A 110 -6.85 -17.39 -12.04
N GLN A 111 -5.82 -17.82 -12.78
CA GLN A 111 -5.77 -19.18 -13.35
C GLN A 111 -5.79 -20.27 -12.28
N ARG A 112 -5.17 -20.03 -11.12
CA ARG A 112 -5.22 -20.96 -9.98
C ARG A 112 -6.60 -21.04 -9.34
N GLN A 113 -7.37 -19.96 -9.34
CA GLN A 113 -8.75 -19.96 -8.84
C GLN A 113 -9.69 -20.70 -9.79
N GLY A 114 -9.61 -20.45 -11.11
CA GLY A 114 -10.42 -21.16 -12.11
C GLY A 114 -10.19 -22.68 -12.10
N LYS A 115 -8.94 -23.13 -11.96
CA LYS A 115 -8.63 -24.57 -11.81
C LYS A 115 -9.17 -25.21 -10.53
N ARG A 116 -9.45 -24.43 -9.49
CA ARG A 116 -9.99 -24.91 -8.21
C ARG A 116 -11.52 -25.03 -8.24
N GLU A 117 -12.20 -24.31 -9.13
CA GLU A 117 -13.64 -24.44 -9.38
C GLU A 117 -13.98 -25.59 -10.35
N GLU A 118 -13.05 -25.97 -11.23
CA GLU A 118 -13.22 -27.08 -12.19
C GLU A 118 -12.88 -28.49 -11.62
N GLN A 119 -12.38 -28.58 -10.39
CA GLN A 119 -12.22 -29.86 -9.68
C GLN A 119 -13.30 -30.00 -8.60
N PRO A 120 -14.47 -30.61 -8.92
CA PRO A 120 -15.48 -31.01 -7.95
C PRO A 120 -15.02 -32.18 -7.04
#